data_AF-A0A7Y7BBL6-F1
#
_entry.id   AF-A0A7Y7BBL6-F1
#
_cell.length_a   1.000
_cell.length_b   1.000
_cell.length_c   1.000
_cell.angle_alpha   90.00
_cell.angle_beta   90.00
_cell.angle_gamma   90.00
#
_symmetry.space_group_name_H-M   'P 1'
#
loop_
_entity.id
_entity.type
_entity.pdbx_description
1 polymer ?
#
loop_
_entity_poly.entity_id
_entity_poly.type
_entity_poly.pdbx_seq_one_letter_code
_entity_poly.pdbx_strand_id
1 'polypeptide(L)' 'RALHACLRWRNTNARHPDVHAPQRKERARIRSEKGTRWGGRPLETAA' A
#
# COMPACT_ATOMS: atom_id res chain seq x y z
N ARG A 1 -26.80 -17.91 13.82
CA ARG A 1 -25.60 -18.22 12.99
C ARG A 1 -25.19 -17.10 12.04
N ALA A 2 -26.11 -16.35 11.40
CA ALA A 2 -25.78 -15.25 10.48
C ALA A 2 -24.98 -14.09 11.11
N LEU A 3 -25.29 -13.73 12.36
CA LEU A 3 -24.57 -12.68 13.10
C LEU A 3 -23.07 -12.95 13.20
N HIS A 4 -22.68 -14.18 13.57
CA HIS A 4 -21.27 -14.56 13.67
C HIS A 4 -20.56 -14.56 12.32
N ALA A 5 -21.27 -14.87 11.23
CA ALA A 5 -20.70 -14.79 9.89
C ALA A 5 -20.42 -13.32 9.49
N CYS A 6 -21.39 -12.43 9.74
CA CYS A 6 -21.24 -11.00 9.49
C CYS A 6 -20.11 -10.39 10.32
N LEU A 7 -20.04 -10.71 11.61
CA LEU A 7 -18.99 -10.21 12.50
C LEU A 7 -17.60 -10.72 12.11
N ARG A 8 -17.46 -12.01 11.71
CA ARG A 8 -16.18 -12.54 11.23
C ARG A 8 -15.74 -11.87 9.93
N TRP A 9 -16.65 -11.74 8.96
CA TRP A 9 -16.33 -11.03 7.72
C TRP A 9 -15.91 -9.59 8.00
N ARG A 10 -16.65 -8.87 8.86
CA ARG A 10 -16.34 -7.48 9.19
C ARG A 10 -15.02 -7.34 9.94
N ASN A 11 -14.69 -8.27 10.84
CA ASN A 11 -13.44 -8.25 11.61
C ASN A 11 -12.23 -8.62 10.73
N THR A 12 -12.33 -9.64 9.88
CA THR A 12 -11.27 -10.00 8.91
C THR A 12 -11.02 -8.89 7.87
N ASN A 13 -12.06 -8.18 7.48
CA ASN A 13 -11.96 -7.04 6.55
C ASN A 13 -11.70 -5.70 7.24
N ALA A 14 -11.70 -5.63 8.58
CA ALA A 14 -11.25 -4.47 9.36
C ALA A 14 -9.72 -4.37 9.36
N ARG A 15 -9.09 -4.59 8.20
CA ARG A 15 -7.66 -4.38 8.02
C ARG A 15 -7.37 -2.92 8.28
N HIS A 16 -6.57 -2.66 9.31
CA HIS A 16 -6.03 -1.36 9.73
C HIS A 16 -5.59 -0.52 8.53
N PRO A 17 -6.47 0.34 7.98
CA PRO A 17 -6.17 1.12 6.78
C PRO A 17 -5.13 2.22 7.08
N ASP A 18 -5.03 2.58 8.35
CA ASP A 18 -4.06 3.47 8.98
C ASP A 18 -2.64 2.89 9.03
N VAL A 19 -2.45 1.57 9.02
CA VAL A 19 -1.11 0.95 8.91
C VAL A 19 -0.60 0.98 7.46
N HIS A 20 -1.52 0.90 6.50
CA HIS A 20 -1.19 0.91 5.07
C HIS A 20 -0.92 2.32 4.53
N ALA A 21 -1.52 3.36 5.11
CA ALA A 21 -1.30 4.75 4.69
C ALA A 21 0.17 5.20 4.84
N PRO A 22 0.85 4.99 5.99
CA PRO A 22 2.28 5.22 6.16
C PRO A 22 3.13 4.40 5.19
N GLN A 23 2.81 3.13 4.97
CA GLN A 23 3.55 2.26 4.05
C GLN A 23 3.41 2.70 2.59
N ARG A 24 2.24 3.21 2.19
CA ARG A 24 2.05 3.80 0.85
C ARG A 24 2.85 5.08 0.68
N LYS A 25 2.88 5.94 1.70
CA LYS A 25 3.73 7.16 1.71
C LYS A 25 5.21 6.79 1.58
N GLU A 26 5.66 5.81 2.35
CA GLU A 26 7.05 5.33 2.30
C GLU A 26 7.40 4.70 0.94
N ARG A 27 6.51 3.88 0.34
CA ARG A 27 6.71 3.35 -1.02
C ARG A 27 6.71 4.44 -2.09
N ALA A 28 5.95 5.52 -1.91
CA ALA A 28 5.99 6.66 -2.80
C ALA A 28 7.32 7.42 -2.69
N ARG A 29 7.80 7.65 -1.46
CA ARG A 29 9.11 8.25 -1.18
C ARG A 29 10.24 7.44 -1.80
N ILE A 30 10.31 6.13 -1.51
CA ILE A 30 11.32 5.23 -2.08
C ILE A 30 11.29 5.26 -3.61
N ARG A 31 10.12 5.35 -4.25
CA ARG A 31 10.00 5.43 -5.71
C ARG A 31 10.53 6.76 -6.26
N SER A 32 10.30 7.85 -5.56
CA SER A 32 10.80 9.19 -5.92
C SER A 32 12.31 9.28 -5.75
N GLU A 33 12.86 8.76 -4.65
CA GLU A 33 14.32 8.73 -4.39
C GLU A 33 15.05 7.84 -5.39
N LYS A 34 14.48 6.68 -5.75
CA LYS A 34 15.07 5.77 -6.75
C LYS A 34 14.77 6.18 -8.20
N GLY A 35 13.95 7.21 -8.42
CA GLY A 35 13.52 7.63 -9.74
C GLY A 35 12.93 6.49 -10.59
N THR A 36 12.18 5.54 -10.03
CA THR A 36 11.77 4.34 -10.77
C THR A 36 10.36 4.50 -11.38
N ARG A 37 10.21 4.28 -12.70
CA ARG A 37 8.91 4.23 -13.39
C ARG A 37 8.13 2.96 -12.99
N TRP A 38 6.80 3.02 -13.14
CA TRP A 38 5.96 1.83 -13.06
C TRP A 38 6.48 0.78 -14.07
N GLY A 39 6.83 -0.41 -13.57
CA GLY A 39 7.51 -1.45 -14.36
C GLY A 39 9.01 -1.62 -14.06
N GLY A 40 9.58 -0.89 -13.08
CA GLY A 40 10.93 -1.14 -12.58
C GLY A 40 12.06 -0.53 -13.40
N ARG A 41 11.75 0.27 -14.44
CA ARG A 41 12.77 1.01 -15.19
C ARG A 41 13.24 2.24 -14.41
N PRO A 42 14.54 2.39 -14.15
CA PRO A 42 15.09 3.64 -13.63
C PRO A 42 14.82 4.79 -14.62
N LEU A 43 14.51 5.98 -14.10
CA LEU A 43 14.58 7.23 -14.85
C LEU A 43 16.05 7.52 -15.10
N GLU A 44 16.43 7.71 -16.36
CA GLU A 44 17.73 8.26 -16.70
C GLU A 44 17.80 9.67 -16.10
N THR A 45 18.76 9.90 -15.19
CA THR A 45 19.14 11.24 -14.76
C THR A 45 19.68 11.96 -15.99
N ALA A 46 18.95 12.97 -16.47
CA ALA A 46 19.46 13.86 -17.51
C ALA A 46 20.73 14.55 -17.01
N ALA A 47 21.80 14.46 -17.80
CA ALA A 47 23.13 15.02 -17.52
C ALA A 47 23.14 16.55 -17.59
#